data_AF-S3HDQ1-F1
#
_entry.id   AF-S3HDQ1-F1
#
_cell.length_a   1.000
_cell.length_b   1.000
_cell.length_c   1.000
_cell.angle_alpha   90.00
_cell.angle_beta   90.00
_cell.angle_gamma   90.00
#
_symmetry.space_group_name_H-M   'P 1'
#
loop_
_entity.id
_entity.type
_entity.pdbx_description
1 polymer ?
#
loop_
_entity_poly.entity_id
_entity_poly.type
_entity_poly.pdbx_seq_one_letter_code
_entity_poly.pdbx_strand_id
1 'polypeptide(L)'
;MTKWVGAQDSSDLFISAITILEIERGILSIPRRNAGQGSRLWVWMDSRVRPEFAERVLPIDDAIATRCAHLHIPDRRNEADALIAATALVHGLAVVTRNVQDFDDTGVIRINPWHG
;
A
#
# COMPACT_ATOMS: atom_id res chain seq x y z
N MET A 1 -12.18 8.86 5.84
CA MET A 1 -11.26 7.81 6.34
C MET A 1 -11.84 6.99 7.48
N THR A 2 -12.11 7.57 8.66
CA THR A 2 -12.58 6.81 9.84
C THR A 2 -13.93 6.09 9.65
N LYS A 3 -14.89 6.68 8.92
CA LYS A 3 -16.16 6.02 8.62
C LYS A 3 -16.05 4.82 7.68
N TRP A 4 -15.24 4.92 6.62
CA TRP A 4 -15.08 3.81 5.66
C TRP A 4 -14.27 2.67 6.27
N VAL A 5 -13.13 2.97 6.89
CA VAL A 5 -12.29 1.96 7.56
C VAL A 5 -13.03 1.30 8.73
N GLY A 6 -13.80 2.06 9.52
CA GLY A 6 -14.59 1.52 10.61
C GLY A 6 -15.85 0.76 10.20
N ALA A 7 -16.20 0.76 8.90
CA ALA A 7 -17.34 0.02 8.36
C ALA A 7 -16.93 -1.27 7.63
N GLN A 8 -15.63 -1.49 7.40
CA GLN A 8 -15.12 -2.76 6.89
C GLN A 8 -14.78 -3.67 8.06
N ASP A 9 -14.98 -4.98 7.89
CA ASP A 9 -14.36 -5.93 8.80
C ASP A 9 -12.84 -5.80 8.65
N SER A 10 -12.14 -5.61 9.76
CA SER A 10 -10.69 -5.48 9.76
C SER A 10 -10.01 -6.65 9.05
N SER A 11 -10.61 -7.85 9.07
CA SER A 11 -10.08 -9.06 8.45
C SER A 11 -10.09 -9.03 6.91
N ASP A 12 -10.90 -8.18 6.28
CA ASP A 12 -10.98 -8.04 4.82
C ASP A 12 -9.92 -7.10 4.23
N LEU A 13 -9.11 -6.46 5.09
CA LEU A 13 -8.05 -5.55 4.66
C LEU A 13 -6.73 -6.29 4.48
N PHE A 14 -5.93 -5.87 3.50
CA PHE A 14 -4.59 -6.41 3.27
C PHE A 14 -3.62 -5.25 3.04
N ILE A 15 -2.32 -5.50 3.25
CA ILE A 15 -1.27 -4.53 2.95
C ILE A 15 -0.21 -5.16 2.06
N SER A 16 0.19 -4.46 1.00
CA SER A 16 1.32 -4.90 0.18
C SER A 16 2.63 -4.74 0.95
N ALA A 17 3.55 -5.67 0.80
CA ALA A 17 4.92 -5.53 1.31
C ALA A 17 5.62 -4.26 0.77
N ILE A 18 5.21 -3.76 -0.41
CA ILE A 18 5.71 -2.49 -0.96
C ILE A 18 5.24 -1.30 -0.14
N THR A 19 3.98 -1.28 0.31
CA THR A 19 3.48 -0.23 1.20
C THR A 19 4.22 -0.25 2.56
N ILE A 20 4.55 -1.44 3.09
CA ILE A 20 5.40 -1.57 4.28
C ILE A 20 6.78 -0.94 4.04
N LEU A 21 7.41 -1.22 2.89
CA LEU A 21 8.69 -0.64 2.51
C LEU A 21 8.62 0.90 2.45
N GLU A 22 7.57 1.46 1.86
CA GLU A 22 7.41 2.90 1.73
C GLU A 22 7.25 3.60 3.08
N ILE A 23 6.44 3.02 3.98
CA ILE A 23 6.25 3.53 5.34
C ILE A 23 7.57 3.49 6.10
N GLU A 24 8.27 2.35 6.07
CA GLU A 24 9.55 2.17 6.77
C GLU A 24 10.60 3.15 6.26
N ARG A 25 10.72 3.31 4.93
CA ARG A 25 11.61 4.30 4.30
C ARG A 25 11.28 5.72 4.76
N GLY A 26 9.98 6.06 4.82
CA GLY A 26 9.49 7.33 5.35
C GLY A 26 9.94 7.56 6.79
N ILE A 27 9.72 6.58 7.67
CA ILE A 27 10.15 6.61 9.09
C ILE A 27 11.66 6.84 9.20
N LEU A 28 12.47 6.06 8.48
CA LEU A 28 13.93 6.15 8.52
C LEU A 28 14.47 7.49 8.00
N SER A 29 13.75 8.16 7.11
CA SER A 29 14.15 9.47 6.58
C SER A 29 13.93 10.64 7.55
N ILE A 30 12.99 10.51 8.49
CA ILE A 30 12.53 11.60 9.36
C ILE A 30 13.52 12.00 10.46
N PRO A 31 14.22 11.09 11.17
CA PRO A 31 15.13 11.44 12.26
C PRO A 31 16.22 12.45 11.88
N ARG A 32 16.60 12.53 10.60
CA ARG A 32 17.54 13.52 10.08
C ARG A 32 17.04 14.96 10.21
N ARG A 33 15.73 15.15 10.33
CA ARG A 33 15.04 16.45 10.44
C ARG A 33 14.32 16.61 11.78
N ASN A 34 13.73 15.54 12.31
CA ASN A 34 12.95 15.55 13.55
C ASN A 34 12.96 14.16 14.22
N ALA A 35 13.90 13.94 15.15
CA ALA A 35 14.03 12.67 15.87
C ALA A 35 12.77 12.28 16.66
N GLY A 36 12.08 13.25 17.27
CA GLY A 36 10.86 13.00 18.04
C GLY A 36 9.69 12.51 17.18
N GLN A 37 9.53 13.07 15.98
CA GLN A 37 8.53 12.57 15.02
C GLN A 37 8.88 11.18 14.49
N GLY A 38 10.17 10.93 14.20
CA GLY A 38 10.63 9.61 13.75
C GLY A 38 10.33 8.52 14.76
N SER A 39 10.65 8.75 16.04
CA SER A 39 10.37 7.81 17.13
C SER A 39 8.87 7.51 17.27
N ARG A 40 8.00 8.52 17.22
CA ARG A 40 6.55 8.31 17.31
C ARG A 40 6.00 7.46 16.16
N LEU A 41 6.48 7.69 14.93
CA LEU A 41 6.04 6.91 13.78
C LEU A 41 6.58 5.48 13.82
N TRP A 42 7.82 5.29 14.28
CA TRP A 42 8.39 3.97 14.50
C TRP A 42 7.56 3.17 15.53
N VAL A 43 7.24 3.77 16.68
CA VAL A 43 6.38 3.13 17.69
C VAL A 43 5.01 2.80 17.11
N TRP A 44 4.41 3.69 16.34
CA TRP A 44 3.11 3.42 15.68
C TRP A 44 3.19 2.26 14.69
N MET A 45 4.24 2.19 13.87
CA MET A 45 4.46 1.10 12.92
C MET A 45 4.61 -0.25 13.64
N ASP A 46 5.45 -0.29 14.69
CA ASP A 46 5.79 -1.50 15.41
C ASP A 46 4.64 -2.01 16.31
N SER A 47 3.97 -1.12 17.03
CA SER A 47 2.92 -1.49 17.99
C SER A 47 1.52 -1.61 17.40
N ARG A 48 1.28 -1.09 16.18
CA ARG A 48 -0.06 -1.05 15.57
C ARG A 48 -0.10 -1.67 14.19
N VAL A 49 0.67 -1.15 13.24
CA VAL A 49 0.54 -1.55 11.83
C VAL A 49 1.02 -2.98 11.62
N ARG A 50 2.22 -3.33 12.08
CA ARG A 50 2.79 -4.67 11.88
C ARG A 50 1.95 -5.77 12.55
N PRO A 51 1.50 -5.62 13.81
CA PRO A 51 0.66 -6.64 14.45
C PRO A 51 -0.71 -6.77 13.78
N GLU A 52 -1.34 -5.67 13.40
CA GLU A 52 -2.65 -5.67 12.73
C GLU A 52 -2.62 -6.50 11.44
N PHE A 53 -1.58 -6.32 10.61
CA PHE A 53 -1.48 -6.96 9.31
C PHE A 53 -0.57 -8.20 9.28
N ALA A 54 -0.13 -8.75 10.41
CA ALA A 54 0.92 -9.77 10.47
C ALA A 54 0.69 -10.98 9.52
N GLU A 55 -0.56 -11.44 9.41
CA GLU A 55 -0.96 -12.56 8.53
C GLU A 55 -1.55 -12.11 7.18
N ARG A 56 -1.57 -10.79 6.93
CA ARG A 56 -2.24 -10.14 5.79
C ARG A 56 -1.30 -9.19 5.03
N VAL A 57 0.02 -9.35 5.23
CA VAL A 57 1.04 -8.74 4.37
C VAL A 57 1.18 -9.58 3.11
N LEU A 58 0.90 -9.00 1.95
CA LEU A 58 1.02 -9.68 0.66
C LEU A 58 2.47 -9.54 0.15
N PRO A 59 3.23 -10.65 0.04
CA PRO A 59 4.58 -10.63 -0.51
C PRO A 59 4.56 -10.40 -2.03
N ILE A 60 5.70 -10.05 -2.61
CA ILE A 60 5.86 -9.98 -4.06
C ILE A 60 6.43 -11.31 -4.56
N ASP A 61 5.63 -12.03 -5.32
CA ASP A 61 6.01 -13.30 -5.96
C ASP A 61 6.16 -13.15 -7.49
N ASP A 62 6.41 -14.26 -8.18
CA ASP A 62 6.56 -14.31 -9.63
C ASP A 62 5.33 -13.80 -10.39
N ALA A 63 4.12 -14.15 -9.94
CA ALA A 63 2.88 -13.74 -10.58
C ALA A 63 2.69 -12.23 -10.49
N ILE A 64 2.95 -11.65 -9.32
CA ILE A 64 2.89 -10.20 -9.09
C ILE A 64 3.98 -9.48 -9.90
N ALA A 65 5.21 -9.97 -9.88
CA ALA A 65 6.32 -9.38 -10.64
C ALA A 65 6.04 -9.38 -12.16
N THR A 66 5.55 -10.51 -12.69
CA THR A 66 5.16 -10.64 -14.10
C THR A 66 4.00 -9.71 -14.45
N ARG A 67 2.99 -9.61 -13.59
CA ARG A 67 1.87 -8.67 -13.79
C ARG A 67 2.34 -7.22 -13.76
N CYS A 68 3.26 -6.87 -12.86
CA CYS A 68 3.87 -5.54 -12.79
C CYS A 68 4.57 -5.18 -14.10
N ALA A 69 5.40 -6.08 -14.64
CA ALA A 69 6.11 -5.86 -15.90
C ALA A 69 5.15 -5.47 -17.05
N HIS A 70 3.99 -6.12 -17.16
CA HIS A 70 2.98 -5.77 -18.14
C HIS A 70 2.37 -4.37 -17.93
N LEU A 71 2.26 -3.88 -16.70
CA LEU A 71 1.72 -2.55 -16.40
C LEU A 71 2.65 -1.41 -16.85
N HIS A 72 3.94 -1.69 -17.11
CA HIS A 72 4.90 -0.72 -17.63
C HIS A 72 4.86 -0.56 -19.15
N ILE A 73 3.98 -1.27 -19.86
CA ILE A 73 3.88 -1.24 -21.32
C ILE A 73 2.50 -0.74 -21.73
N PRO A 74 2.39 0.22 -22.67
CA PRO A 74 3.48 0.85 -23.42
C PRO A 74 4.28 1.90 -22.63
N ASP A 75 3.69 2.47 -21.59
CA ASP A 75 4.26 3.59 -20.85
C ASP A 75 4.78 3.17 -19.47
N ARG A 76 6.03 3.56 -19.18
CA ARG A 76 6.66 3.25 -17.90
C ARG A 76 5.96 3.97 -16.75
N ARG A 77 5.52 3.19 -15.75
CA ARG A 77 4.94 3.67 -14.48
C ARG A 77 5.96 3.83 -13.36
N ASN A 78 5.51 4.42 -12.25
CA ASN A 78 6.20 4.28 -10.98
C ASN A 78 6.21 2.81 -10.55
N GLU A 79 7.37 2.30 -10.18
CA GLU A 79 7.56 0.88 -9.81
C GLU A 79 6.72 0.47 -8.59
N ALA A 80 6.66 1.33 -7.56
CA ALA A 80 5.93 1.02 -6.33
C ALA A 80 4.41 0.96 -6.59
N ASP A 81 3.88 1.95 -7.30
CA ASP A 81 2.45 1.98 -7.66
C ASP A 81 2.08 0.80 -8.58
N ALA A 82 2.95 0.47 -9.55
CA ALA A 82 2.76 -0.68 -10.42
C ALA A 82 2.77 -2.01 -9.66
N LEU A 83 3.68 -2.20 -8.70
CA LEU A 83 3.73 -3.39 -7.86
C LEU A 83 2.50 -3.49 -6.94
N ILE A 84 2.03 -2.38 -6.37
CA ILE A 84 0.79 -2.35 -5.56
C ILE A 84 -0.42 -2.71 -6.43
N ALA A 85 -0.53 -2.12 -7.63
CA ALA A 85 -1.60 -2.43 -8.58
C ALA A 85 -1.56 -3.90 -9.02
N ALA A 86 -0.39 -4.42 -9.35
CA ALA A 86 -0.18 -5.81 -9.72
C ALA A 86 -0.57 -6.77 -8.59
N THR A 87 -0.18 -6.45 -7.35
CA THR A 87 -0.58 -7.21 -6.15
C THR A 87 -2.10 -7.30 -6.07
N ALA A 88 -2.79 -6.16 -6.14
CA ALA A 88 -4.25 -6.13 -6.07
C ALA A 88 -4.91 -6.91 -7.22
N LEU A 89 -4.41 -6.78 -8.45
CA LEU A 89 -4.93 -7.50 -9.61
C LEU A 89 -4.76 -9.02 -9.50
N VAL A 90 -3.61 -9.50 -9.03
CA VAL A 90 -3.34 -10.94 -8.85
C VAL A 90 -4.25 -11.54 -7.77
N HIS A 91 -4.50 -10.80 -6.69
CA HIS A 91 -5.33 -11.26 -5.59
C HIS A 91 -6.83 -10.94 -5.73
N GLY A 92 -7.25 -10.28 -6.81
CA GLY A 92 -8.66 -9.88 -7.01
C GLY A 92 -9.15 -8.81 -6.01
N LEU A 93 -8.25 -7.97 -5.52
CA LEU A 93 -8.51 -6.94 -4.53
C LEU A 93 -8.71 -5.55 -5.17
N ALA A 94 -9.29 -4.64 -4.39
CA ALA A 94 -9.32 -3.21 -4.70
C ALA A 94 -8.17 -2.47 -4.01
N VAL A 95 -7.64 -1.43 -4.66
CA VAL A 95 -6.67 -0.51 -4.06
C VAL A 95 -7.40 0.61 -3.35
N VAL A 96 -7.18 0.72 -2.05
CA VAL A 96 -7.69 1.83 -1.23
C VAL A 96 -6.64 2.93 -1.18
N THR A 97 -6.90 4.04 -1.86
CA THR A 97 -5.92 5.13 -1.99
C THR A 97 -6.60 6.50 -2.08
N ARG A 98 -5.91 7.54 -1.63
CA ARG A 98 -6.33 8.92 -1.89
C ARG A 98 -5.97 9.36 -3.31
N ASN A 99 -4.83 8.90 -3.84
CA ASN A 99 -4.32 9.29 -5.13
C ASN A 99 -4.79 8.27 -6.18
N VAL A 100 -6.04 8.38 -6.58
CA VAL A 100 -6.64 7.45 -7.56
C VAL A 100 -5.99 7.53 -8.94
N GLN A 101 -5.34 8.68 -9.23
CA GLN A 101 -4.67 8.95 -10.50
C GLN A 101 -3.40 8.11 -10.68
N ASP A 102 -2.69 7.78 -9.60
CA ASP A 102 -1.47 6.95 -9.66
C ASP A 102 -1.79 5.53 -10.20
N PHE A 103 -3.06 5.14 -10.15
CA PHE A 103 -3.58 3.85 -10.58
C PHE A 103 -4.43 3.94 -11.87
N ASP A 104 -4.49 5.09 -12.54
CA ASP A 104 -5.18 5.24 -13.82
C ASP A 104 -4.60 4.26 -14.86
N ASP A 105 -5.47 3.68 -15.69
CA ASP A 105 -5.11 2.74 -16.76
C ASP A 105 -4.38 1.46 -16.31
N THR A 106 -4.35 1.15 -15.02
CA THR A 106 -3.84 -0.15 -14.49
C THR A 106 -4.86 -1.28 -14.58
N GLY A 107 -6.15 -0.92 -14.72
CA GLY A 107 -7.28 -1.85 -14.68
C GLY A 107 -7.70 -2.29 -13.26
N VAL A 108 -7.03 -1.79 -12.21
CA VAL A 108 -7.40 -2.14 -10.82
C VAL A 108 -8.65 -1.37 -10.36
N ILE A 109 -9.46 -2.02 -9.52
CA ILE A 109 -10.55 -1.34 -8.82
C ILE A 109 -9.94 -0.41 -7.77
N ARG A 110 -10.43 0.81 -7.69
CA ARG A 110 -9.90 1.85 -6.79
C ARG A 110 -11.00 2.36 -5.90
N ILE A 111 -10.69 2.54 -4.62
CA ILE A 111 -11.58 3.10 -3.62
C ILE A 111 -10.89 4.31 -3.00
N ASN A 112 -11.54 5.48 -3.08
CA ASN A 112 -11.09 6.67 -2.38
C ASN A 112 -11.88 6.86 -1.08
N PRO A 113 -11.32 6.52 0.10
CA PRO A 113 -12.07 6.57 1.36
C PRO A 113 -12.24 7.99 1.93
N TRP A 114 -11.87 9.03 1.16
CA TRP A 114 -12.14 10.44 1.45
C TRP A 114 -13.27 11.03 0.61
N HIS A 115 -13.69 10.37 -0.47
CA HIS A 115 -14.89 10.71 -1.22
C HIS A 115 -15.97 9.67 -0.89
N GLY A 116 -16.74 9.94 0.17
CA GLY A 116 -17.82 9.09 0.67
C GLY A 116 -18.52 9.72 1.86
#